data_AF-A0A7S2XH80-F1
#
_entry.id   AF-A0A7S2XH80-F1
#
_cell.length_a   1.000
_cell.length_b   1.000
_cell.length_c   1.000
_cell.angle_alpha   90.00
_cell.angle_beta   90.00
_cell.angle_gamma   90.00
#
_symmetry.space_group_name_H-M   'P 1'
#
loop_
_entity.id
_entity.type
_entity.pdbx_description
1 polymer ?
#
loop_
_entity_poly.entity_id
_entity_poly.type
_entity_poly.pdbx_seq_one_letter_code
_entity_poly.pdbx_strand_id
1 'polypeptide(L)'
;MDSALALLDGGYVEPGVGGDLIRDGAGVLPTGRNIHSLDPYRMPSPAAWERAKSIAAQILDQHLQSTGEFPETVAVTMWGLDAIKTRGESVGVALALVGAEPVKEATGRIVKYQLMPLEKLGRPRVDVVCSMSGIFRDSFANVVDLLDDLFEQASLANEPMEMNYIKKHTQDLQEEGSIG
;
A
#
# COMPACT_ATOMS: atom_id res chain seq x y z
N MET A 1 -2.99 9.14 -34.38
CA MET A 1 -3.98 8.60 -35.35
C MET A 1 -3.40 7.38 -36.04
N ASP A 2 -2.12 7.43 -36.41
CA ASP A 2 -1.35 6.33 -37.01
C ASP A 2 -1.43 5.01 -36.22
N SER A 3 -1.24 5.03 -34.89
CA SER A 3 -1.32 3.81 -34.08
C SER A 3 -2.70 3.15 -34.08
N ALA A 4 -3.77 3.93 -34.24
CA ALA A 4 -5.14 3.39 -34.32
C ALA A 4 -5.38 2.74 -35.69
N LEU A 5 -4.86 3.34 -36.76
CA LEU A 5 -4.91 2.76 -38.11
C LEU A 5 -4.09 1.46 -38.17
N ALA A 6 -2.88 1.46 -37.62
CA ALA A 6 -2.03 0.28 -37.52
C ALA A 6 -2.73 -0.87 -36.77
N LEU A 7 -3.44 -0.58 -35.67
CA LEU A 7 -4.21 -1.59 -34.93
C LEU A 7 -5.34 -2.20 -35.77
N LEU A 8 -6.09 -1.36 -36.49
CA LEU A 8 -7.21 -1.80 -37.33
C LEU A 8 -6.75 -2.61 -38.54
N ASP A 9 -5.55 -2.34 -39.05
CA ASP A 9 -4.91 -3.11 -40.12
C ASP A 9 -4.26 -4.42 -39.61
N GLY A 10 -4.46 -4.77 -38.33
CA GLY A 10 -3.88 -5.97 -37.70
C GLY A 10 -2.38 -5.85 -37.38
N GLY A 11 -1.84 -4.63 -37.41
CA GLY A 11 -0.46 -4.32 -37.07
C GLY A 11 -0.20 -4.29 -35.56
N TYR A 12 1.08 -4.44 -35.20
CA TYR A 12 1.53 -4.39 -33.81
C TYR A 12 1.69 -2.94 -33.32
N VAL A 13 1.04 -2.60 -32.21
CA VAL A 13 1.20 -1.30 -31.53
C VAL A 13 2.20 -1.48 -30.38
N GLU A 14 3.29 -0.71 -30.41
CA GLU A 14 4.34 -0.80 -29.40
C GLU A 14 3.81 -0.56 -27.98
N PRO A 15 4.23 -1.38 -27.00
CA PRO A 15 3.88 -1.17 -25.60
C PRO A 15 4.58 0.06 -25.03
N GLY A 16 3.94 0.69 -24.04
CA GLY A 16 4.52 1.82 -23.32
C GLY A 16 4.05 1.89 -21.88
N VAL A 17 4.80 2.57 -21.02
CA VAL A 17 4.40 2.77 -19.63
C VAL A 17 3.29 3.81 -19.56
N GLY A 18 2.14 3.44 -18.98
CA GLY A 18 1.10 4.41 -18.61
C GLY A 18 1.46 5.11 -17.31
N GLY A 19 1.31 6.44 -17.24
CA GLY A 19 1.67 7.22 -16.06
C GLY A 19 1.29 8.70 -16.18
N ASP A 20 1.69 9.48 -15.17
CA ASP A 20 1.45 10.92 -15.12
C ASP A 20 2.66 11.69 -15.66
N LEU A 21 2.48 12.56 -16.67
CA LEU A 21 3.59 13.27 -17.31
C LEU A 21 4.41 14.13 -16.33
N ILE A 22 3.78 14.70 -15.31
CA ILE A 22 4.43 15.57 -14.33
C ILE A 22 5.24 14.72 -13.33
N ARG A 23 4.73 13.55 -12.94
CA ARG A 23 5.39 12.66 -11.96
C ARG A 23 6.40 11.70 -12.56
N ASP A 24 6.08 11.09 -13.70
CA ASP A 24 6.87 10.05 -14.37
C ASP A 24 7.76 10.59 -15.50
N GLY A 25 7.63 11.88 -15.82
CA GLY A 25 8.48 12.60 -16.78
C GLY A 25 8.25 12.18 -18.23
N ALA A 26 9.20 12.52 -19.11
CA ALA A 26 9.09 12.29 -20.56
C ALA A 26 9.03 10.80 -20.97
N GLY A 27 9.26 9.86 -20.03
CA GLY A 27 9.22 8.42 -20.30
C GLY A 27 7.82 7.88 -20.64
N VAL A 28 6.75 8.63 -20.32
CA VAL A 28 5.37 8.29 -20.71
C VAL A 28 5.00 8.81 -22.11
N LEU A 29 5.92 9.54 -22.76
CA LEU A 29 5.79 10.02 -24.12
C LEU A 29 6.67 9.19 -25.09
N PRO A 30 6.36 9.20 -26.39
CA PRO A 30 5.18 9.77 -27.04
C PRO A 30 3.88 8.99 -26.74
N THR A 31 2.73 9.63 -26.98
CA THR A 31 1.42 8.97 -26.90
C THR A 31 1.18 8.06 -28.12
N GLY A 32 0.11 7.25 -28.09
CA GLY A 32 -0.21 6.30 -29.16
C GLY A 32 0.47 4.93 -29.00
N ARG A 33 0.87 4.58 -27.77
CA ARG A 33 1.38 3.25 -27.41
C ARG A 33 0.30 2.41 -26.72
N ASN A 34 0.46 1.09 -26.77
CA ASN A 34 -0.35 0.15 -25.98
C ASN A 34 0.09 0.22 -24.51
N ILE A 35 -0.57 1.06 -23.73
CA ILE A 35 -0.13 1.35 -22.38
C ILE A 35 -0.28 0.13 -21.46
N HIS A 36 0.74 -0.12 -20.64
CA HIS A 36 0.69 -1.09 -19.57
C HIS A 36 0.91 -0.42 -18.21
N SER A 37 0.38 -1.04 -17.17
CA SER A 37 0.56 -0.61 -15.79
C SER A 37 1.92 -1.04 -15.22
N LEU A 38 2.09 -0.86 -13.91
CA LEU A 38 3.29 -1.24 -13.18
C LEU A 38 3.28 -2.72 -12.77
N ASP A 39 4.45 -3.28 -12.50
CA ASP A 39 4.62 -4.62 -11.91
C ASP A 39 4.10 -4.62 -10.46
N PRO A 40 3.00 -5.34 -10.16
CA PRO A 40 2.37 -5.29 -8.85
C PRO A 40 3.24 -5.96 -7.77
N TYR A 41 4.23 -6.76 -8.13
CA TYR A 41 5.20 -7.33 -7.19
C TYR A 41 6.26 -6.33 -6.74
N ARG A 42 6.25 -5.08 -7.24
CA ARG A 42 7.20 -4.04 -6.83
C ARG A 42 6.53 -2.92 -6.03
N MET A 43 5.34 -3.19 -5.48
CA MET A 43 4.55 -2.24 -4.72
C MET A 43 4.75 -2.43 -3.19
N PRO A 44 5.04 -1.37 -2.41
CA PRO A 44 5.30 0.00 -2.84
C PRO A 44 6.71 0.19 -3.43
N SER A 45 6.86 1.13 -4.36
CA SER A 45 8.18 1.52 -4.87
C SER A 45 9.03 2.21 -3.77
N PRO A 46 10.38 2.24 -3.86
CA PRO A 46 11.22 2.93 -2.86
C PRO A 46 10.84 4.39 -2.63
N ALA A 47 10.56 5.14 -3.69
CA ALA A 47 10.18 6.54 -3.59
C ALA A 47 8.76 6.73 -3.02
N ALA A 48 7.85 5.79 -3.29
CA ALA A 48 6.52 5.76 -2.69
C ALA A 48 6.62 5.44 -1.18
N TRP A 49 7.51 4.52 -0.80
CA TRP A 49 7.75 4.14 0.59
C TRP A 49 8.27 5.32 1.43
N GLU A 50 9.27 6.06 0.94
CA GLU A 50 9.78 7.24 1.65
C GLU A 50 8.69 8.31 1.85
N ARG A 51 7.90 8.57 0.80
CA ARG A 51 6.76 9.51 0.89
C ARG A 51 5.70 9.03 1.86
N ALA A 52 5.35 7.76 1.80
CA ALA A 52 4.37 7.15 2.67
C ALA A 52 4.74 7.26 4.16
N LYS A 53 6.02 7.03 4.51
CA LYS A 53 6.50 7.23 5.89
C LYS A 53 6.28 8.66 6.36
N SER A 54 6.57 9.64 5.51
CA SER A 54 6.32 11.06 5.83
C SER A 54 4.84 11.35 6.02
N ILE A 55 3.97 10.78 5.19
CA ILE A 55 2.52 10.98 5.28
C ILE A 55 1.99 10.34 6.57
N ALA A 56 2.39 9.09 6.88
CA ALA A 56 1.99 8.41 8.09
C ALA A 56 2.45 9.16 9.34
N ALA A 57 3.69 9.66 9.37
CA ALA A 57 4.18 10.49 10.47
C ALA A 57 3.32 11.74 10.67
N GLN A 58 2.98 12.45 9.58
CA GLN A 58 2.12 13.64 9.66
C GLN A 58 0.72 13.32 10.19
N ILE A 59 0.12 12.20 9.78
CA ILE A 59 -1.18 11.74 10.29
C ILE A 59 -1.12 11.53 11.81
N LEU A 60 -0.08 10.82 12.27
CA LEU A 60 0.10 10.50 13.68
C LEU A 60 0.38 11.77 14.50
N ASP A 61 1.31 12.61 14.04
CA ASP A 61 1.67 13.86 14.72
C ASP A 61 0.46 14.80 14.84
N GLN A 62 -0.34 14.91 13.77
CA GLN A 62 -1.52 15.78 13.76
C GLN A 62 -2.59 15.29 14.76
N HIS A 63 -2.77 13.97 14.87
CA HIS A 63 -3.72 13.39 15.83
C HIS A 63 -3.22 13.49 17.27
N LEU A 64 -1.92 13.23 17.48
CA LEU A 64 -1.28 13.36 18.79
C LEU A 64 -1.33 14.80 19.31
N GLN A 65 -1.12 15.78 18.44
CA GLN A 65 -1.24 17.20 18.80
C GLN A 65 -2.67 17.62 19.14
N SER A 66 -3.69 17.00 18.52
CA SER A 66 -5.08 17.38 18.74
C SER A 66 -5.75 16.65 19.90
N THR A 67 -5.36 15.40 20.17
CA THR A 67 -6.01 14.53 21.17
C THR A 67 -5.12 14.17 22.35
N GLY A 68 -3.79 14.27 22.21
CA GLY A 68 -2.82 13.84 23.20
C GLY A 68 -2.46 12.35 23.14
N GLU A 69 -3.11 11.57 22.28
CA GLU A 69 -2.92 10.13 22.15
C GLU A 69 -2.70 9.73 20.67
N PHE A 70 -2.21 8.51 20.43
CA PHE A 70 -2.12 7.97 19.06
C PHE A 70 -3.50 7.47 18.61
N PRO A 71 -3.85 7.59 17.31
CA PRO A 71 -5.10 7.04 16.82
C PRO A 71 -5.03 5.51 16.89
N GLU A 72 -6.07 4.88 17.46
CA GLU A 72 -6.12 3.42 17.53
C GLU A 72 -6.36 2.80 16.15
N THR A 73 -7.25 3.40 15.35
CA THR A 73 -7.60 2.96 13.99
C THR A 73 -7.58 4.11 13.00
N VAL A 74 -7.04 3.86 11.81
CA VAL A 74 -7.06 4.81 10.68
C VAL A 74 -7.64 4.14 9.43
N ALA A 75 -8.62 4.77 8.80
CA ALA A 75 -9.13 4.31 7.51
C ALA A 75 -8.24 4.81 6.37
N VAL A 76 -7.72 3.89 5.54
CA VAL A 76 -6.89 4.21 4.38
C VAL A 76 -7.60 3.75 3.11
N THR A 77 -7.87 4.69 2.21
CA THR A 77 -8.55 4.38 0.94
C THR A 77 -7.53 4.01 -0.14
N MET A 78 -7.74 2.87 -0.80
CA MET A 78 -6.86 2.32 -1.83
C MET A 78 -7.60 2.28 -3.18
N TRP A 79 -7.32 3.28 -4.02
CA TRP A 79 -7.85 3.38 -5.37
C TRP A 79 -6.84 2.83 -6.39
N GLY A 80 -7.27 1.90 -7.26
CA GLY A 80 -6.37 1.27 -8.24
C GLY A 80 -5.60 2.26 -9.14
N LEU A 81 -6.28 3.28 -9.68
CA LEU A 81 -5.65 4.31 -10.52
C LEU A 81 -4.63 5.16 -9.76
N ASP A 82 -4.90 5.48 -8.50
CA ASP A 82 -3.96 6.21 -7.66
C ASP A 82 -2.73 5.36 -7.35
N ALA A 83 -2.93 4.10 -6.97
CA ALA A 83 -1.85 3.16 -6.70
C ALA A 83 -0.91 2.98 -7.91
N ILE A 84 -1.45 3.02 -9.14
CA ILE A 84 -0.64 3.02 -10.38
C ILE A 84 0.21 4.29 -10.48
N LYS A 85 -0.42 5.48 -10.34
CA LYS A 85 0.26 6.78 -10.49
C LYS A 85 1.28 7.07 -9.39
N THR A 86 0.97 6.65 -8.16
CA THR A 86 1.82 6.87 -6.99
C THR A 86 2.81 5.74 -6.76
N ARG A 87 2.69 4.64 -7.52
CA ARG A 87 3.47 3.41 -7.37
C ARG A 87 3.33 2.82 -5.96
N GLY A 88 2.10 2.88 -5.42
CA GLY A 88 1.70 2.30 -4.14
C GLY A 88 1.90 3.17 -2.91
N GLU A 89 1.76 4.50 -3.00
CA GLU A 89 1.87 5.36 -1.81
C GLU A 89 0.84 4.98 -0.73
N SER A 90 -0.42 4.70 -1.10
CA SER A 90 -1.49 4.29 -0.17
C SER A 90 -1.16 3.00 0.59
N VAL A 91 -0.61 1.99 -0.10
CA VAL A 91 -0.12 0.75 0.52
C VAL A 91 1.03 1.06 1.47
N GLY A 92 1.97 1.90 1.03
CA GLY A 92 3.05 2.36 1.89
C GLY A 92 2.53 3.05 3.16
N VAL A 93 1.47 3.87 3.07
CA VAL A 93 0.92 4.57 4.23
C VAL A 93 0.35 3.56 5.23
N ALA A 94 -0.39 2.56 4.75
CA ALA A 94 -0.88 1.47 5.61
C ALA A 94 0.27 0.74 6.30
N LEU A 95 1.30 0.31 5.57
CA LEU A 95 2.49 -0.32 6.15
C LEU A 95 3.18 0.56 7.20
N ALA A 96 3.31 1.86 6.89
CA ALA A 96 3.96 2.81 7.76
C ALA A 96 3.15 3.11 9.03
N LEU A 97 1.82 2.96 9.03
CA LEU A 97 0.94 3.07 10.21
C LEU A 97 0.97 1.79 11.07
N VAL A 98 0.94 0.62 10.44
CA VAL A 98 1.10 -0.68 11.13
C VAL A 98 2.51 -0.83 11.74
N GLY A 99 3.50 -0.17 11.16
CA GLY A 99 4.90 -0.32 11.56
C GLY A 99 5.53 -1.55 10.92
N ALA A 100 5.30 -1.73 9.62
CA ALA A 100 5.83 -2.81 8.80
C ALA A 100 6.71 -2.25 7.67
N GLU A 101 7.60 -3.08 7.15
CA GLU A 101 8.48 -2.74 6.01
C GLU A 101 8.37 -3.78 4.88
N PRO A 102 8.45 -3.35 3.60
CA PRO A 102 8.45 -4.26 2.46
C PRO A 102 9.79 -4.99 2.33
N VAL A 103 9.74 -6.33 2.34
CA VAL A 103 10.92 -7.18 2.17
C VAL A 103 11.07 -7.59 0.71
N LYS A 104 12.25 -7.33 0.15
CA LYS A 104 12.56 -7.62 -1.26
C LYS A 104 13.47 -8.83 -1.40
N GLU A 105 13.22 -9.63 -2.42
CA GLU A 105 14.16 -10.65 -2.88
C GLU A 105 15.21 -10.05 -3.83
N ALA A 106 16.18 -10.86 -4.24
CA ALA A 106 17.30 -10.44 -5.10
C ALA A 106 16.87 -9.82 -6.44
N THR A 107 15.68 -10.17 -6.95
CA THR A 107 15.13 -9.62 -8.21
C THR A 107 14.52 -8.21 -8.04
N GLY A 108 14.38 -7.76 -6.80
CA GLY A 108 13.70 -6.52 -6.42
C GLY A 108 12.19 -6.64 -6.24
N ARG A 109 11.61 -7.84 -6.39
CA ARG A 109 10.21 -8.13 -6.05
C ARG A 109 10.02 -8.13 -4.54
N ILE A 110 8.90 -7.60 -4.10
CA ILE A 110 8.43 -7.63 -2.73
C ILE A 110 7.71 -8.96 -2.54
N VAL A 111 8.20 -9.73 -1.57
CA VAL A 111 7.75 -11.10 -1.30
C VAL A 111 6.97 -11.21 0.00
N LYS A 112 7.12 -10.23 0.90
CA LYS A 112 6.33 -10.11 2.12
C LYS A 112 6.40 -8.70 2.71
N TYR A 113 5.43 -8.37 3.53
CA TYR A 113 5.54 -7.27 4.50
C TYR A 113 5.95 -7.84 5.85
N GLN A 114 6.87 -7.19 6.53
CA GLN A 114 7.44 -7.67 7.79
C GLN A 114 7.25 -6.62 8.87
N LEU A 115 6.73 -7.01 10.03
CA LEU A 115 6.66 -6.13 11.19
C LEU A 115 8.05 -5.69 11.64
N MET A 116 8.20 -4.38 11.84
CA MET A 116 9.38 -3.82 12.50
C MET A 116 9.26 -4.05 14.02
N PRO A 117 10.35 -4.35 14.74
CA PRO A 117 10.34 -4.42 16.20
C PRO A 117 9.81 -3.14 16.84
N LEU A 118 9.05 -3.23 17.93
CA LEU A 118 8.47 -2.06 18.60
C LEU A 118 9.54 -1.07 19.07
N GLU A 119 10.72 -1.55 19.44
CA GLU A 119 11.86 -0.72 19.85
C GLU A 119 12.36 0.16 18.70
N LYS A 120 12.30 -0.34 17.46
CA LYS A 120 12.63 0.42 16.25
C LYS A 120 11.47 1.33 15.85
N LEU A 121 10.23 0.90 16.09
CA LEU A 121 9.02 1.64 15.75
C LEU A 121 8.82 2.86 16.64
N GLY A 122 9.11 2.75 17.94
CA GLY A 122 9.06 3.85 18.92
C GLY A 122 7.64 4.35 19.25
N ARG A 123 6.60 3.64 18.82
CA ARG A 123 5.18 3.97 19.04
C ARG A 123 4.30 2.72 18.99
N PRO A 124 3.04 2.77 19.44
CA PRO A 124 2.07 1.70 19.24
C PRO A 124 1.81 1.43 17.76
N ARG A 125 1.55 0.18 17.39
CA ARG A 125 1.02 -0.17 16.04
C ARG A 125 -0.40 0.33 15.91
N VAL A 126 -0.65 1.08 14.84
CA VAL A 126 -1.97 1.63 14.54
C VAL A 126 -2.72 0.64 13.65
N ASP A 127 -3.96 0.35 14.03
CA ASP A 127 -4.84 -0.47 13.23
C ASP A 127 -5.31 0.28 11.99
N VAL A 128 -5.52 -0.44 10.89
CA VAL A 128 -5.80 0.16 9.60
C VAL A 128 -6.95 -0.55 8.91
N VAL A 129 -7.99 0.23 8.59
CA VAL A 129 -9.10 -0.24 7.75
C VAL A 129 -8.81 0.12 6.31
N CYS A 130 -8.43 -0.87 5.50
CA CYS A 130 -8.13 -0.71 4.08
C CYS A 130 -9.43 -0.68 3.26
N SER A 131 -9.89 0.51 2.85
CA SER A 131 -11.05 0.66 1.95
C SER A 131 -10.60 0.58 0.50
N MET A 132 -10.72 -0.60 -0.11
CA MET A 132 -10.21 -0.89 -1.45
C MET A 132 -11.30 -0.78 -2.52
N SER A 133 -10.97 -0.19 -3.68
CA SER A 133 -11.86 -0.24 -4.85
C SER A 133 -11.79 -1.61 -5.56
N GLY A 134 -12.85 -1.99 -6.29
CA GLY A 134 -12.86 -3.25 -7.04
C GLY A 134 -11.70 -3.38 -8.04
N ILE A 135 -11.33 -2.27 -8.69
CA ILE A 135 -10.16 -2.24 -9.59
C ILE A 135 -8.86 -2.53 -8.83
N PHE A 136 -8.71 -2.02 -7.60
CA PHE A 136 -7.53 -2.28 -6.79
C PHE A 136 -7.44 -3.78 -6.45
N ARG A 137 -8.54 -4.36 -5.94
CA ARG A 137 -8.64 -5.79 -5.64
C ARG A 137 -8.28 -6.66 -6.85
N ASP A 138 -8.83 -6.34 -8.03
CA ASP A 138 -8.66 -7.17 -9.23
C ASP A 138 -7.27 -7.00 -9.85
N SER A 139 -6.67 -5.81 -9.76
CA SER A 139 -5.36 -5.51 -10.38
C SER A 139 -4.17 -5.80 -9.47
N PHE A 140 -4.37 -5.83 -8.15
CA PHE A 140 -3.32 -5.95 -7.14
C PHE A 140 -3.64 -7.04 -6.11
N ALA A 141 -4.26 -8.14 -6.53
CA ALA A 141 -4.62 -9.26 -5.65
C ALA A 141 -3.43 -9.72 -4.78
N ASN A 142 -2.23 -9.82 -5.37
CA ASN A 142 -1.00 -10.17 -4.65
C ASN A 142 -0.67 -9.18 -3.50
N VAL A 143 -1.01 -7.89 -3.65
CA VAL A 143 -0.79 -6.89 -2.60
C VAL A 143 -1.81 -7.05 -1.49
N VAL A 144 -3.05 -7.41 -1.84
CA VAL A 144 -4.11 -7.71 -0.88
C VAL A 144 -3.71 -8.92 -0.02
N ASP A 145 -3.25 -10.01 -0.65
CA ASP A 145 -2.77 -11.20 0.06
C ASP A 145 -1.62 -10.85 1.03
N LEU A 146 -0.64 -10.05 0.58
CA LEU A 146 0.46 -9.62 1.44
C LEU A 146 0.03 -8.72 2.59
N LEU A 147 -0.99 -7.88 2.40
CA LEU A 147 -1.57 -7.07 3.46
C LEU A 147 -2.30 -7.94 4.47
N ASP A 148 -3.07 -8.92 4.01
CA ASP A 148 -3.78 -9.88 4.88
C ASP A 148 -2.81 -10.66 5.76
N ASP A 149 -1.76 -11.24 5.17
CA ASP A 149 -0.66 -11.90 5.89
C ASP A 149 -0.04 -10.99 6.97
N LEU A 150 0.10 -9.68 6.66
CA LEU A 150 0.65 -8.71 7.60
C LEU A 150 -0.28 -8.47 8.80
N PHE A 151 -1.59 -8.31 8.55
CA PHE A 151 -2.56 -8.09 9.63
C PHE A 151 -2.67 -9.34 10.52
N GLU A 152 -2.61 -10.55 9.95
CA GLU A 152 -2.53 -11.78 10.72
C GLU A 152 -1.25 -11.83 11.57
N GLN A 153 -0.09 -11.48 11.01
CA GLN A 153 1.15 -11.39 11.78
C GLN A 153 1.04 -10.38 12.92
N ALA A 154 0.39 -9.23 12.70
CA ALA A 154 0.23 -8.18 13.69
C ALA A 154 -0.72 -8.57 14.82
N SER A 155 -1.81 -9.28 14.51
CA SER A 155 -2.77 -9.74 15.51
C SER A 155 -2.18 -10.85 16.40
N LEU A 156 -1.35 -11.73 15.83
CA LEU A 156 -0.69 -12.83 16.55
C LEU A 156 0.62 -12.41 17.25
N ALA A 157 1.10 -11.19 17.02
CA ALA A 157 2.36 -10.72 17.59
C ALA A 157 2.34 -10.77 19.13
N ASN A 158 3.46 -11.24 19.73
CA ASN A 158 3.60 -11.28 21.18
C ASN A 158 3.97 -9.91 21.75
N GLU A 159 3.03 -8.96 21.63
CA GLU A 159 3.18 -7.57 22.05
C GLU A 159 2.05 -7.17 23.02
N PRO A 160 2.28 -6.18 23.91
CA PRO A 160 1.23 -5.61 24.75
C PRO A 160 0.15 -4.90 23.91
N MET A 161 -1.11 -4.97 24.33
CA MET A 161 -2.24 -4.36 23.61
C MET A 161 -2.13 -2.83 23.51
N GLU A 162 -1.61 -2.17 24.55
CA GLU A 162 -1.33 -0.73 24.55
C GLU A 162 -0.31 -0.29 23.49
N MET A 163 0.49 -1.23 22.98
CA MET A 163 1.49 -1.01 21.94
C MET A 163 1.10 -1.65 20.60
N ASN A 164 -0.04 -2.32 20.54
CA ASN A 164 -0.52 -2.99 19.34
C ASN A 164 -2.06 -2.97 19.30
N TYR A 165 -2.59 -1.92 18.69
CA TYR A 165 -4.03 -1.70 18.57
C TYR A 165 -4.71 -2.73 17.66
N ILE A 166 -3.97 -3.30 16.68
CA ILE A 166 -4.48 -4.37 15.82
C ILE A 166 -4.83 -5.60 16.66
N LYS A 167 -3.91 -6.01 17.54
CA LYS A 167 -4.11 -7.12 18.46
C LYS A 167 -5.23 -6.84 19.46
N LYS A 168 -5.25 -5.64 20.04
CA LYS A 168 -6.31 -5.18 20.93
C LYS A 168 -7.68 -5.38 20.28
N HIS A 169 -7.91 -4.78 19.12
CA HIS A 169 -9.20 -4.85 18.42
C HIS A 169 -9.54 -6.27 17.95
N THR A 170 -8.55 -7.07 17.52
CA THR A 170 -8.80 -8.45 17.12
C THR A 170 -9.35 -9.27 18.29
N GLN A 171 -8.81 -9.07 19.50
CA GLN A 171 -9.28 -9.79 20.69
C GLN A 171 -10.65 -9.30 21.14
N ASP A 172 -10.88 -7.98 21.15
CA ASP A 172 -12.18 -7.40 21.46
C ASP A 172 -13.28 -7.96 20.53
N LEU A 173 -13.00 -8.05 19.22
CA LEU A 173 -13.94 -8.61 18.23
C LEU A 173 -14.20 -10.12 18.40
N GLN A 174 -13.20 -10.87 18.88
CA GLN A 174 -13.35 -12.30 19.18
C GLN A 174 -14.23 -12.52 20.42
N GLU A 175 -14.05 -11.68 21.45
CA GLU A 175 -14.87 -11.72 22.67
C GLU A 175 -16.32 -11.31 22.40
N GLU A 176 -16.55 -10.37 21.48
CA GLU A 176 -17.89 -9.95 21.02
C GLU A 176 -18.58 -10.97 20.09
N GLY A 177 -17.91 -12.06 19.70
CA GLY A 177 -18.50 -13.17 18.95
C GLY A 177 -18.79 -12.88 17.48
N SER A 178 -18.16 -11.87 16.88
CA SER A 178 -18.40 -11.47 15.48
C SER A 178 -17.51 -12.18 14.45
N ILE A 179 -16.59 -13.06 14.89
CA ILE A 179 -15.76 -13.89 14.01
C ILE A 179 -15.66 -15.30 14.62
N GLY A 180 -16.44 -16.23 14.07
CA GLY A 180 -16.39 -17.68 14.30
C GLY A 180 -16.59 -18.43 13.01
#